data_AF-A0A930AME9-F1
#
_entry.id   AF-A0A930AME9-F1
#
_cell.length_a   1.000
_cell.length_b   1.000
_cell.length_c   1.000
_cell.angle_alpha   90.00
_cell.angle_beta   90.00
_cell.angle_gamma   90.00
#
_symmetry.space_group_name_H-M   'P 1'
#
loop_
_entity.id
_entity.type
_entity.pdbx_description
1 polymer ?
#
loop_
_entity_poly.entity_id
_entity_poly.type
_entity_poly.pdbx_seq_one_letter_code
_entity_poly.pdbx_strand_id
1 'polypeptide(L)'
;MLISKESIFLNENLTSQEEVFHFIAQKAVALGVSADENAVYNGLVEREQQGTTGMMDGFAIPHAKSSAITTPKIVIVRLSDGIDWNSMDGKPTSFIFSLLIPDGEAGTTHLKLLATVARMLM
;
A
#
# COMPACT_ATOMS: atom_id res chain seq x y z
N MET A 1 7.11 10.00 -11.14
CA MET A 1 7.95 9.61 -9.98
C MET A 1 7.16 8.64 -9.12
N LEU A 2 7.74 7.50 -8.71
CA LEU A 2 7.03 6.46 -7.96
C LEU A 2 6.70 6.87 -6.52
N ILE A 3 7.53 7.71 -5.91
CA ILE A 3 7.30 8.33 -4.60
C ILE A 3 7.35 9.84 -4.80
N SER A 4 6.44 10.58 -4.18
CA SER A 4 6.49 12.03 -4.09
C SER A 4 6.08 12.47 -2.69
N LYS A 5 6.32 13.72 -2.30
CA LYS A 5 6.01 14.19 -0.94
C LYS A 5 4.52 14.06 -0.63
N GLU A 6 3.69 14.20 -1.65
CA GLU A 6 2.23 14.15 -1.57
C GLU A 6 1.72 12.72 -1.35
N SER A 7 2.54 11.69 -1.59
CA SER A 7 2.20 10.29 -1.35
C SER A 7 2.74 9.75 -0.02
N ILE A 8 3.18 10.64 0.88
CA ILE A 8 3.71 10.29 2.21
C ILE A 8 2.80 10.91 3.27
N PHE A 9 2.20 10.03 4.08
CA PHE A 9 1.26 10.38 5.14
C PHE A 9 1.83 9.89 6.47
N LEU A 10 1.94 10.79 7.46
CA LEU A 10 2.63 10.54 8.71
C LEU A 10 1.72 10.84 9.90
N ASN A 11 1.83 10.01 10.94
CA ASN A 11 1.05 10.13 12.18
C ASN A 11 -0.46 10.04 11.91
N GLU A 12 -0.85 9.14 11.01
CA GLU A 12 -2.25 8.86 10.73
C GLU A 12 -2.85 8.02 11.87
N ASN A 13 -4.04 8.39 12.34
CA ASN A 13 -4.73 7.72 13.46
C ASN A 13 -5.74 6.70 12.92
N LEU A 14 -5.26 5.76 12.11
CA LEU A 14 -6.06 4.66 11.55
C LEU A 14 -5.89 3.44 12.46
N THR A 15 -6.99 2.76 12.76
CA THR A 15 -7.09 1.77 13.84
C THR A 15 -7.30 0.34 13.36
N SER A 16 -7.49 0.13 12.04
CA SER A 16 -7.68 -1.18 11.44
C SER A 16 -7.08 -1.27 10.04
N GLN A 17 -6.84 -2.51 9.58
CA GLN A 17 -6.35 -2.77 8.22
C GLN A 17 -7.34 -2.24 7.16
N GLU A 18 -8.64 -2.39 7.43
CA GLU A 18 -9.72 -1.88 6.59
C GLU A 18 -9.67 -0.35 6.46
N GLU A 19 -9.48 0.37 7.56
CA GLU A 19 -9.32 1.83 7.54
C GLU A 19 -8.08 2.26 6.74
N VAL A 20 -6.98 1.52 6.85
CA VAL A 20 -5.78 1.77 6.05
C VAL A 20 -6.03 1.55 4.56
N PHE A 21 -6.78 0.50 4.18
CA PHE A 21 -7.12 0.25 2.78
C PHE A 21 -8.05 1.32 2.21
N HIS A 22 -9.08 1.73 2.95
CA HIS A 22 -9.92 2.86 2.55
C HIS A 22 -9.10 4.15 2.40
N PHE A 23 -8.24 4.44 3.36
CA PHE A 23 -7.37 5.62 3.29
C PHE A 23 -6.49 5.60 2.04
N ILE A 24 -5.80 4.49 1.76
CA ILE A 24 -4.94 4.35 0.58
C ILE A 24 -5.75 4.55 -0.71
N ALA A 25 -6.94 3.94 -0.80
CA ALA A 25 -7.81 4.06 -1.96
C ALA A 25 -8.26 5.53 -2.19
N GLN A 26 -8.65 6.24 -1.14
CA GLN A 26 -8.98 7.67 -1.21
C GLN A 26 -7.80 8.50 -1.67
N LYS A 27 -6.60 8.25 -1.12
CA LYS A 27 -5.38 8.96 -1.53
C LYS A 27 -5.00 8.64 -2.96
N ALA A 28 -5.23 7.42 -3.44
CA ALA A 28 -4.98 7.06 -4.84
C ALA A 28 -5.77 7.96 -5.80
N VAL A 29 -7.05 8.20 -5.51
CA VAL A 29 -7.89 9.09 -6.33
C VAL A 29 -7.45 10.56 -6.18
N ALA A 30 -7.22 11.02 -4.95
CA ALA A 30 -6.79 12.39 -4.69
C ALA A 30 -5.43 12.74 -5.35
N LEU A 31 -4.56 11.75 -5.52
CA LEU A 31 -3.25 11.88 -6.18
C LEU A 31 -3.33 11.69 -7.71
N GLY A 32 -4.51 11.43 -8.27
CA GLY A 32 -4.71 11.15 -9.71
C GLY A 32 -4.11 9.82 -10.17
N VAL A 33 -3.89 8.87 -9.24
CA VAL A 33 -3.33 7.54 -9.53
C VAL A 33 -4.40 6.59 -10.08
N SER A 34 -5.62 6.70 -9.55
CA SER A 34 -6.79 5.94 -9.99
C SER A 34 -7.97 6.89 -10.19
N ALA A 35 -8.91 6.51 -11.05
CA ALA A 35 -10.22 7.17 -11.16
C ALA A 35 -11.32 6.49 -10.33
N ASP A 36 -11.01 5.33 -9.72
CA ASP A 36 -11.96 4.51 -8.98
C ASP A 36 -11.35 4.08 -7.63
N GLU A 37 -11.92 4.58 -6.55
CA GLU A 37 -11.54 4.26 -5.18
C GLU A 37 -11.88 2.80 -4.84
N ASN A 38 -13.08 2.33 -5.23
CA ASN A 38 -13.53 0.98 -4.93
C ASN A 38 -12.66 -0.06 -5.62
N ALA A 39 -12.24 0.21 -6.86
CA ALA A 39 -11.33 -0.68 -7.59
C ALA A 39 -9.98 -0.83 -6.88
N VAL A 40 -9.44 0.25 -6.30
CA VAL A 40 -8.19 0.20 -5.52
C VAL A 40 -8.40 -0.56 -4.22
N TYR A 41 -9.45 -0.22 -3.46
CA TYR A 41 -9.78 -0.88 -2.20
C TYR A 41 -9.96 -2.39 -2.39
N ASN A 42 -10.80 -2.80 -3.35
CA ASN A 42 -11.03 -4.21 -3.64
C ASN A 42 -9.75 -4.92 -4.06
N GLY A 43 -8.89 -4.29 -4.87
CA GLY A 43 -7.60 -4.87 -5.24
C GLY A 43 -6.65 -5.08 -4.06
N LEU A 44 -6.67 -4.19 -3.05
CA LEU A 44 -5.90 -4.37 -1.81
C LEU A 44 -6.46 -5.55 -0.99
N VAL A 45 -7.78 -5.59 -0.81
CA VAL A 45 -8.46 -6.67 -0.07
C VAL A 45 -8.25 -8.03 -0.73
N GLU A 46 -8.47 -8.13 -2.05
CA GLU A 46 -8.24 -9.35 -2.83
C GLU A 46 -6.80 -9.83 -2.69
N ARG A 47 -5.84 -8.90 -2.69
CA ARG A 47 -4.44 -9.28 -2.47
C ARG A 47 -4.21 -9.77 -1.06
N GLU A 48 -4.71 -9.10 -0.05
CA GLU A 48 -4.54 -9.49 1.35
C GLU A 48 -5.14 -10.88 1.64
N GLN A 49 -6.26 -11.21 1.00
CA GLN A 49 -6.91 -12.52 1.11
C GLN A 49 -6.06 -13.69 0.58
N GLN A 50 -5.11 -13.43 -0.33
CA GLN A 50 -4.17 -14.45 -0.81
C GLN A 50 -3.10 -14.80 0.25
N GLY A 51 -2.97 -13.97 1.28
CA GLY A 51 -2.00 -14.10 2.36
C GLY A 51 -1.55 -12.71 2.81
N THR A 52 -1.31 -12.59 4.11
CA THR A 52 -0.91 -11.34 4.78
C THR A 52 0.19 -10.62 4.01
N THR A 53 0.04 -9.31 3.86
CA THR A 53 1.11 -8.43 3.40
C THR A 53 1.82 -7.72 4.55
N GLY A 54 1.44 -8.05 5.79
CA GLY A 54 2.17 -7.69 7.00
C GLY A 54 3.46 -8.48 7.07
N MET A 55 4.58 -7.77 7.04
CA MET A 55 5.93 -8.31 7.08
C MET A 55 6.37 -8.46 8.55
N MET A 56 7.67 -8.30 8.82
CA MET A 56 8.22 -8.28 10.18
C MET A 56 8.49 -6.84 10.62
N ASP A 57 8.75 -6.66 11.92
CA ASP A 57 9.26 -5.41 12.50
C ASP A 57 8.39 -4.17 12.22
N GLY A 58 7.07 -4.39 12.16
CA GLY A 58 6.06 -3.34 12.05
C GLY A 58 5.83 -2.80 10.64
N PHE A 59 6.26 -3.53 9.61
CA PHE A 59 6.08 -3.17 8.20
C PHE A 59 4.94 -3.94 7.53
N ALA A 60 4.25 -3.30 6.57
CA ALA A 60 3.37 -3.96 5.61
C ALA A 60 3.53 -3.41 4.19
N ILE A 61 3.30 -4.26 3.18
CA ILE A 61 3.45 -3.92 1.75
C ILE A 61 2.17 -4.32 0.97
N PRO A 62 1.00 -3.77 1.32
CA PRO A 62 -0.23 -4.08 0.62
C PRO A 62 -0.18 -3.54 -0.81
N HIS A 63 -0.71 -4.29 -1.77
CA HIS A 63 -0.59 -3.89 -3.16
C HIS A 63 -1.82 -4.24 -3.97
N ALA A 64 -2.22 -3.32 -4.84
CA ALA A 64 -3.37 -3.47 -5.71
C ALA A 64 -2.93 -3.43 -7.17
N LYS A 65 -3.56 -4.28 -7.98
CA LYS A 65 -3.51 -4.24 -9.44
C LYS A 65 -4.91 -3.96 -9.95
N SER A 66 -5.04 -2.96 -10.82
CA SER A 66 -6.33 -2.62 -11.41
C SER A 66 -6.14 -1.78 -12.67
N SER A 67 -6.97 -2.01 -13.68
CA SER A 67 -7.08 -1.18 -14.88
C SER A 67 -7.54 0.25 -14.57
N ALA A 68 -8.16 0.48 -13.40
CA ALA A 68 -8.48 1.82 -12.92
C ALA A 68 -7.24 2.60 -12.45
N ILE A 69 -6.16 1.90 -12.07
CA ILE A 69 -4.88 2.52 -11.75
C ILE A 69 -4.18 2.84 -13.06
N THR A 70 -3.95 4.12 -13.34
CA THR A 70 -3.38 4.57 -14.62
C THR A 70 -1.89 4.87 -14.54
N THR A 71 -1.38 5.09 -13.33
CA THR A 71 0.02 5.44 -13.09
C THR A 71 0.57 4.65 -11.89
N PRO A 72 1.71 3.95 -12.00
CA PRO A 72 2.28 3.25 -10.85
C PRO A 72 2.72 4.21 -9.75
N LYS A 73 2.41 3.89 -8.49
CA LYS A 73 2.70 4.76 -7.32
C LYS A 73 2.97 3.95 -6.06
N ILE A 74 3.82 4.49 -5.19
CA ILE A 74 3.96 4.08 -3.79
C ILE A 74 3.25 5.10 -2.91
N VAL A 75 2.33 4.63 -2.07
CA VAL A 75 1.72 5.40 -0.98
C VAL A 75 2.34 4.93 0.33
N ILE A 76 2.95 5.85 1.07
CA ILE A 76 3.58 5.57 2.36
C ILE A 76 2.66 6.10 3.45
N VAL A 77 2.30 5.24 4.39
CA VAL A 77 1.52 5.61 5.57
C VAL A 77 2.28 5.19 6.82
N ARG A 78 2.53 6.13 7.72
CA ARG A 78 2.98 5.83 9.09
C ARG A 78 1.83 6.10 10.05
N LEU A 79 1.44 5.08 10.79
CA LEU A 79 0.44 5.19 11.83
C LEU A 79 1.03 5.80 13.11
N SER A 80 0.21 6.53 13.86
CA SER A 80 0.58 6.98 15.21
C SER A 80 0.75 5.81 16.16
N ASP A 81 -0.18 4.85 16.10
CA ASP A 81 -0.18 3.62 16.87
C ASP A 81 -0.23 2.41 15.92
N GLY A 82 0.52 1.36 16.25
CA GLY A 82 0.53 0.15 15.43
C GLY A 82 -0.79 -0.61 15.55
N ILE A 83 -1.23 -1.20 14.44
CA ILE A 83 -2.47 -1.99 14.36
C ILE A 83 -2.18 -3.48 14.15
N ASP A 84 -3.13 -4.33 14.50
CA ASP A 84 -3.08 -5.73 14.09
C ASP A 84 -3.28 -5.84 12.58
N TRP A 85 -2.33 -6.50 11.92
CA TRP A 85 -2.31 -6.76 10.49
C TRP A 85 -2.21 -8.25 10.18
N ASN A 86 -2.22 -9.13 11.20
CA ASN A 86 -1.81 -10.53 11.03
C ASN A 86 -0.41 -10.63 10.39
N SER A 87 0.55 -9.86 10.90
CA SER A 87 1.93 -9.82 10.42
C SER A 87 2.64 -11.17 10.58
N MET A 88 3.67 -11.42 9.78
CA MET A 88 4.42 -12.69 9.80
C MET A 88 5.07 -13.01 11.16
N ASP A 89 5.44 -11.99 11.94
CA ASP A 89 6.02 -12.13 13.28
C ASP A 89 5.00 -11.88 14.40
N GLY A 90 3.73 -11.63 14.06
CA GLY A 90 2.65 -11.33 15.01
C GLY A 90 2.77 -9.97 15.71
N LYS A 91 3.72 -9.10 15.32
CA LYS A 91 3.86 -7.75 15.90
C LYS A 91 2.94 -6.74 15.21
N PRO A 92 2.49 -5.67 15.91
CA PRO A 92 1.70 -4.61 15.30
C PRO A 92 2.42 -3.91 14.14
N THR A 93 1.68 -3.57 13.09
CA THR A 93 2.16 -2.83 11.91
C THR A 93 1.97 -1.33 12.10
N SER A 94 3.02 -0.55 11.86
CA SER A 94 3.01 0.92 11.95
C SER A 94 3.47 1.61 10.66
N PHE A 95 4.16 0.91 9.77
CA PHE A 95 4.70 1.43 8.51
C PHE A 95 4.15 0.67 7.32
N ILE A 96 3.44 1.36 6.45
CA ILE A 96 2.75 0.77 5.31
C ILE A 96 3.31 1.37 4.02
N PHE A 97 3.80 0.53 3.12
CA PHE A 97 4.34 0.90 1.82
C PHE A 97 3.47 0.31 0.72
N SER A 98 2.35 0.96 0.43
CA SER A 98 1.38 0.41 -0.52
C SER A 98 1.82 0.59 -1.96
N LEU A 99 1.70 -0.46 -2.78
CA LEU A 99 2.05 -0.45 -4.19
C LEU A 99 0.80 -0.45 -5.06
N LEU A 100 0.59 0.61 -5.83
CA LEU A 100 -0.52 0.75 -6.77
C LEU A 100 0.00 0.57 -8.19
N ILE A 101 -0.57 -0.40 -8.92
CA ILE A 101 -0.01 -0.90 -10.17
C ILE A 101 -1.10 -0.98 -11.25
N PRO A 102 -0.90 -0.38 -12.44
CA PRO A 102 -1.80 -0.55 -13.58
C PRO A 102 -1.90 -1.99 -14.08
N ASP A 103 -3.09 -2.41 -14.53
CA ASP A 103 -3.25 -3.66 -15.27
C ASP A 103 -2.47 -3.59 -16.60
N GLY A 104 -1.65 -4.61 -16.87
CA GLY A 104 -0.79 -4.67 -18.06
C GLY A 104 0.71 -4.45 -17.79
N GLU A 105 1.08 -3.88 -16.64
CA GLU A 105 2.50 -3.77 -16.22
C GLU A 105 2.97 -4.99 -15.39
N ALA A 106 2.55 -6.19 -15.80
CA ALA A 106 2.92 -7.44 -15.13
C ALA A 106 4.37 -7.82 -15.44
N GLY A 107 5.28 -7.61 -14.48
CA GLY A 107 6.60 -8.25 -14.47
C GLY A 107 7.74 -7.32 -14.07
N THR A 108 7.91 -6.17 -14.72
CA THR A 108 9.09 -5.31 -14.47
C THR A 108 8.82 -4.14 -13.51
N THR A 109 7.62 -3.54 -13.55
CA THR A 109 7.29 -2.40 -12.67
C THR A 109 7.09 -2.81 -11.23
N HIS A 110 6.39 -3.93 -10.98
CA HIS A 110 6.22 -4.48 -9.63
C HIS A 110 7.56 -4.83 -8.97
N LEU A 111 8.50 -5.44 -9.72
CA LEU A 111 9.84 -5.73 -9.22
C LEU A 111 10.65 -4.45 -8.94
N LYS A 112 10.52 -3.41 -9.77
CA LYS A 112 11.15 -2.10 -9.49
C LYS A 112 10.59 -1.44 -8.23
N LEU A 113 9.27 -1.53 -8.02
CA LEU A 113 8.59 -1.02 -6.83
C LEU A 113 9.07 -1.77 -5.56
N LEU A 114 9.03 -3.11 -5.59
CA LEU A 114 9.55 -3.95 -4.52
C LEU A 114 11.04 -3.71 -4.24
N ALA A 115 11.87 -3.65 -5.28
CA ALA A 115 13.31 -3.35 -5.13
C ALA A 115 13.55 -1.93 -4.59
N THR A 116 12.62 -1.00 -4.77
CA THR A 116 12.69 0.33 -4.16
C THR A 116 12.37 0.27 -2.68
N VAL A 117 11.28 -0.42 -2.30
CA VAL A 117 10.94 -0.63 -0.88
C VAL A 117 12.05 -1.39 -0.15
N ALA A 118 12.55 -2.49 -0.73
CA ALA A 118 13.64 -3.27 -0.13
C ALA A 118 14.91 -2.44 0.09
N ARG A 119 15.27 -1.53 -0.85
CA ARG A 119 16.40 -0.61 -0.69
C ARG A 119 16.19 0.47 0.37
N MET A 120 14.94 0.82 0.69
CA MET A 120 14.64 1.81 1.73
C MET A 120 14.69 1.22 3.14
N LEU A 121 14.59 -0.10 3.25
CA LEU A 121 14.56 -0.83 4.52
C LEU A 121 15.93 -1.41 4.93
N MET A 122 16.95 -1.25 4.07
CA MET A 122 18.36 -1.55 4.37
C MET A 122 19.10 -0.28 4.77
#